data_AF-A0A3N1Y4Q7-F1
#
_entry.id   AF-A0A3N1Y4Q7-F1
#
_cell.length_a   1.000
_cell.length_b   1.000
_cell.length_c   1.000
_cell.angle_alpha   90.00
_cell.angle_beta   90.00
_cell.angle_gamma   90.00
#
_symmetry.space_group_name_H-M   'P 1'
#
loop_
_entity.id
_entity.type
_entity.pdbx_description
1 polymer ?
#
loop_
_entity_poly.entity_id
_entity_poly.type
_entity_poly.pdbx_seq_one_letter_code
_entity_poly.pdbx_strand_id
1 'polypeptide(L)' 'MPDRLRWVHDSADHWNVWLGSEVVCDVTRTDQFTVGSPDNSIAGAHSSLESAAAQVQGWVRWSGR' A
#
# COMPACT_ATOMS: atom_id res chain seq x y z
N MET A 1 -15.30 3.11 -11.67
CA MET A 1 -15.10 4.18 -10.66
C MET A 1 -13.75 3.91 -10.03
N PRO A 2 -12.91 4.87 -9.61
CA PRO A 2 -11.59 4.52 -9.11
C PRO A 2 -11.78 3.57 -7.91
N ASP A 3 -11.48 2.30 -8.14
CA ASP A 3 -11.75 1.22 -7.22
C ASP A 3 -11.00 1.52 -5.93
N ARG A 4 -11.81 1.86 -4.92
CA ARG A 4 -11.39 2.50 -3.67
C ARG A 4 -10.43 1.55 -2.96
N LEU A 5 -9.13 1.83 -3.09
CA LEU A 5 -8.15 1.24 -2.20
C LEU A 5 -8.64 1.39 -0.76
N ARG A 6 -8.84 0.25 -0.11
CA ARG A 6 -9.26 0.21 1.28
C ARG A 6 -8.04 -0.06 2.13
N TRP A 7 -7.72 0.92 2.96
CA TRP A 7 -6.63 0.82 3.93
C TRP A 7 -7.20 0.27 5.23
N VAL A 8 -6.71 -0.88 5.65
CA VAL A 8 -7.10 -1.54 6.90
C VAL A 8 -5.91 -1.51 7.84
N HIS A 9 -6.01 -0.70 8.88
CA HIS A 9 -5.02 -0.65 9.97
C HIS A 9 -5.25 -1.86 10.87
N ASP A 10 -4.32 -2.82 10.86
CA ASP A 10 -4.47 -4.09 11.58
C ASP A 10 -3.75 -4.14 12.93
N SER A 11 -2.73 -3.28 13.09
CA SER A 11 -1.92 -3.12 14.29
C SER A 11 -1.34 -1.70 14.31
N ALA A 12 -0.75 -1.27 15.43
CA ALA A 12 -0.33 0.12 15.64
C ALA A 12 0.47 0.72 14.48
N ASP A 13 1.29 -0.10 13.82
CA ASP A 13 2.24 0.33 12.81
C ASP A 13 2.11 -0.43 11.49
N HIS A 14 0.96 -1.05 11.19
CA HIS A 14 0.81 -1.82 9.96
C HIS A 14 -0.57 -1.66 9.31
N TRP A 15 -0.56 -1.49 7.99
CA TRP A 15 -1.73 -1.30 7.15
C TRP A 15 -1.74 -2.31 6.02
N ASN A 16 -2.83 -3.05 5.88
CA ASN A 16 -3.11 -3.82 4.68
C ASN A 16 -3.86 -2.95 3.67
N VAL A 17 -3.40 -2.94 2.43
CA VAL A 17 -4.07 -2.25 1.34
C VAL A 17 -4.83 -3.26 0.49
N TRP A 18 -6.14 -3.05 0.41
CA TRP A 18 -7.06 -3.91 -0.32
C TRP A 18 -7.56 -3.22 -1.58
N LEU A 19 -7.68 -4.00 -2.64
CA LEU A 19 -8.38 -3.64 -3.86
C LEU A 19 -9.53 -4.62 -4.08
N GLY A 20 -10.76 -4.14 -3.92
CA GLY A 20 -11.94 -5.02 -3.87
C GLY A 20 -11.81 -6.03 -2.73
N SER A 21 -11.63 -7.31 -3.06
CA SER A 21 -11.48 -8.41 -2.10
C SER A 21 -10.04 -8.95 -2.00
N GLU A 22 -9.08 -8.36 -2.70
CA GLU A 22 -7.68 -8.80 -2.73
C GLU A 22 -6.79 -7.86 -1.89
N VAL A 23 -5.89 -8.43 -1.08
CA VAL A 23 -4.77 -7.67 -0.50
C VAL A 23 -3.70 -7.49 -1.57
N VAL A 24 -3.42 -6.25 -1.94
CA VAL A 24 -2.48 -5.95 -3.03
C VAL A 24 -1.09 -5.59 -2.51
N CYS A 25 -1.01 -5.01 -1.32
CA CYS A 25 0.23 -4.73 -0.62
C CYS A 25 -0.04 -4.46 0.86
N ASP A 26 1.03 -4.41 1.64
CA ASP A 26 1.04 -3.91 2.99
C ASP A 26 1.96 -2.69 3.13
N VAL A 27 1.72 -1.93 4.19
CA VAL A 27 2.58 -0.83 4.63
C VAL A 27 2.92 -1.05 6.09
N THR A 28 4.20 -1.14 6.41
CA THR A 28 4.70 -1.21 7.78
C THR A 28 5.40 0.09 8.15
N ARG A 29 5.09 0.64 9.32
CA ARG A 29 5.84 1.74 9.94
C ARG A 29 6.87 1.16 10.90
N THR A 30 8.13 1.49 10.67
CA THR A 30 9.18 1.34 11.67
C THR A 30 9.80 2.73 11.89
N ASP A 31 11.03 2.95 11.41
CA ASP A 31 11.63 4.28 11.29
C ASP A 31 11.09 5.05 10.07
N GLN A 32 10.60 4.32 9.06
CA GLN A 32 9.99 4.81 7.83
C GLN A 32 8.72 4.00 7.51
N PHE A 33 7.93 4.50 6.56
CA PHE A 33 6.80 3.79 5.98
C PHE A 33 7.28 2.93 4.81
N THR A 34 7.37 1.63 5.04
CA THR A 34 7.79 0.66 4.03
C THR A 34 6.56 0.06 3.36
N VAL A 35 6.47 0.17 2.04
CA VAL A 35 5.48 -0.51 1.19
C VAL A 35 6.09 -1.81 0.70
N GLY A 36 5.34 -2.90 0.77
CA GLY A 36 5.74 -4.20 0.22
C GLY A 36 4.55 -5.00 -0.30
N SER A 37 4.76 -5.80 -1.33
CA SER A 37 3.84 -6.85 -1.75
C SER A 37 4.51 -8.22 -1.67
N PRO A 38 3.75 -9.31 -1.42
CA PRO A 38 4.33 -10.66 -1.32
C PRO A 38 5.07 -11.12 -2.59
N ASP A 39 4.67 -10.60 -3.75
CA ASP A 39 5.27 -10.90 -5.06
C ASP A 39 6.39 -9.93 -5.46
N ASN A 40 6.75 -8.96 -4.61
CA ASN A 40 7.71 -7.89 -4.87
C ASN A 40 7.39 -7.01 -6.10
N SER A 41 6.15 -7.01 -6.58
CA SER A 41 5.71 -6.13 -7.69
C SER A 41 5.64 -4.66 -7.30
N ILE A 42 5.55 -4.35 -6.01
CA ILE A 42 5.70 -3.02 -5.43
C ILE A 42 6.54 -3.10 -4.15
N ALA A 43 7.56 -2.26 -4.06
CA ALA A 43 8.36 -2.07 -2.86
C ALA A 43 8.85 -0.62 -2.77
N GLY A 44 9.00 -0.10 -1.55
CA GLY A 44 9.53 1.25 -1.34
C GLY A 44 9.56 1.65 0.13
N ALA A 45 10.33 2.68 0.46
CA ALA A 45 10.37 3.24 1.81
C ALA A 45 10.21 4.77 1.73
N HIS A 46 9.39 5.32 2.62
CA HIS A 46 8.99 6.73 2.61
C HIS A 46 9.03 7.34 4.00
N SER A 47 9.28 8.64 4.07
CA SER A 47 9.25 9.39 5.33
C SER A 47 7.82 9.66 5.83
N SER A 48 6.78 9.48 5.00
CA SER A 48 5.39 9.70 5.38
C SER A 48 4.43 8.69 4.78
N LEU A 49 3.28 8.50 5.45
CA LEU A 49 2.21 7.62 4.99
C LEU A 49 1.58 8.14 3.69
N GLU A 50 1.49 9.47 3.51
CA GLU A 50 0.95 10.06 2.29
C GLU A 50 1.81 9.72 1.06
N SER A 51 3.15 9.74 1.20
CA SER A 51 4.07 9.35 0.13
C SER A 51 3.96 7.87 -0.21
N ALA A 52 3.87 7.01 0.81
CA ALA A 52 3.59 5.59 0.63
C ALA A 52 2.26 5.36 -0.10
N ALA A 53 1.19 6.05 0.32
CA ALA A 53 -0.12 5.96 -0.30
C ALA A 53 -0.13 6.43 -1.76
N ALA A 54 0.61 7.50 -2.08
CA ALA A 54 0.77 7.98 -3.45
C ALA A 54 1.47 6.95 -4.35
N GLN A 55 2.51 6.26 -3.86
CA GLN A 55 3.15 5.17 -4.60
C GLN A 55 2.15 4.05 -4.90
N VAL A 56 1.40 3.59 -3.88
CA VAL A 56 0.42 2.50 -4.03
C VAL A 56 -0.68 2.89 -5.04
N GLN A 57 -1.22 4.11 -4.94
CA GLN A 57 -2.21 4.60 -5.90
C GLN A 57 -1.67 4.67 -7.33
N GLY A 58 -0.43 5.13 -7.50
CA GLY A 58 0.23 5.20 -8.81
C GLY A 58 0.45 3.80 -9.40
N TRP A 59 0.90 2.86 -8.59
CA TRP A 59 1.13 1.48 -9.00
C TRP A 59 -0.16 0.76 -9.42
N VAL A 60 -1.24 0.86 -8.63
CA VAL A 60 -2.54 0.27 -8.99
C VAL A 60 -3.01 0.76 -10.35
N ARG A 61 -2.98 2.09 -10.56
CA ARG A 61 -3.33 2.70 -11.85
C ARG A 61 -2.47 2.22 -13.01
N TRP A 62 -1.16 2.07 -12.80
CA TRP A 62 -0.24 1.58 -13.83
C TRP A 62 -0.45 0.10 -14.14
N SER A 63 -0.68 -0.72 -13.11
CA SER A 63 -0.88 -2.16 -13.23
C SER A 63 -2.20 -2.55 -13.92
N GLY A 64 -3.12 -1.59 -14.11
CA GLY A 64 -4.45 -1.84 -14.67
C GLY A 64 -5.37 -2.62 -13.72
N ARG A 65 -5.04 -2.64 -12.42
CA ARG A 65 -5.83 -3.24 -11.37
C ARG A 65 -6.93 -2.29 -10.89
#